data_AF-A0A060WQ66-F1
#
_entry.id   AF-A0A060WQ66-F1
#
_cell.length_a   1.000
_cell.length_b   1.000
_cell.length_c   1.000
_cell.angle_alpha   90.00
_cell.angle_beta   90.00
_cell.angle_gamma   90.00
#
_symmetry.space_group_name_H-M   'P 1'
#
loop_
_entity.id
_entity.type
_entity.pdbx_description
1 polymer ?
#
loop_
_entity_poly.entity_id
_entity_poly.type
_entity_poly.pdbx_seq_one_letter_code
_entity_poly.pdbx_strand_id
1 'polypeptide(L)'
;MSKLEQVLDLEPPYDLKFKGPFTEVVTTNLKLKNPSDRKVCFKVKTTAPRRYCVRPNSGMIESGATVTVSVMLQPFEYDPNEKSKHKFMVQTIFAPSTATDMDAVWKDAKPDDLMDSKLRCVFELPSENDKMNDVDATKAAPVLNSKADGTSGPRPSSASMDDSEMKKLMAECKRLQYDVGKLSDENRQLKDEGLRMRKSLRSDDMVTGSGAMMSKQHSSSSLPSLMVVIAAIFIGFFLGKFVL
;
A
#
# COMPACT_ATOMS: atom_id res chain seq x y z
N MET A 1 9.66 -36.52 14.41
CA MET A 1 8.47 -36.03 15.13
C MET A 1 7.63 -35.23 14.15
N SER A 2 6.33 -35.50 14.10
CA SER A 2 5.38 -34.82 13.21
C SER A 2 5.11 -33.41 13.73
N LYS A 3 5.31 -32.42 12.87
CA LYS A 3 5.04 -31.01 13.17
C LYS A 3 3.54 -30.83 13.46
N LEU A 4 3.20 -30.01 14.45
CA LEU A 4 1.80 -29.69 14.75
C LEU A 4 1.13 -29.05 13.54
N GLU A 5 -0.11 -29.48 13.27
CA GLU A 5 -0.94 -28.91 12.22
C GLU A 5 -1.40 -27.50 12.61
N GLN A 6 -1.56 -26.62 11.63
CA GLN A 6 -1.94 -25.23 11.87
C GLN A 6 -3.35 -25.15 12.46
N VAL A 7 -3.50 -24.48 13.60
CA VAL A 7 -4.78 -24.26 14.27
C VAL A 7 -5.58 -23.10 13.68
N LEU A 8 -4.92 -22.08 13.14
CA LEU A 8 -5.61 -20.92 12.58
C LEU A 8 -6.13 -21.20 11.17
N ASP A 9 -7.37 -20.79 10.92
CA ASP A 9 -7.94 -20.75 9.57
C ASP A 9 -7.45 -19.49 8.85
N LEU A 10 -6.76 -19.67 7.73
CA LEU A 10 -6.23 -18.58 6.92
C LEU A 10 -7.10 -18.35 5.69
N GLU A 11 -7.49 -17.09 5.46
CA GLU A 11 -8.21 -16.68 4.26
C GLU A 11 -7.49 -15.48 3.62
N PRO A 12 -6.85 -15.64 2.44
CA PRO A 12 -6.72 -16.88 1.66
C PRO A 12 -5.73 -17.90 2.28
N PRO A 13 -5.89 -19.22 2.03
CA PRO A 13 -5.11 -20.26 2.70
C PRO A 13 -3.69 -20.47 2.14
N TYR A 14 -3.50 -20.32 0.83
CA TYR A 14 -2.24 -20.69 0.15
C TYR A 14 -1.57 -19.55 -0.60
N ASP A 15 -2.35 -18.66 -1.22
CA ASP A 15 -1.83 -17.67 -2.15
C ASP A 15 -2.34 -16.26 -1.80
N LEU A 16 -1.42 -15.32 -1.57
CA LEU A 16 -1.70 -13.90 -1.42
C LEU A 16 -1.51 -13.22 -2.77
N LYS A 17 -2.63 -12.79 -3.36
CA LYS A 17 -2.67 -12.09 -4.64
C LYS A 17 -2.52 -10.59 -4.45
N PHE A 18 -1.60 -10.00 -5.17
CA PHE A 18 -1.38 -8.55 -5.24
C PHE A 18 -1.72 -8.10 -6.64
N LYS A 19 -2.82 -7.34 -6.77
CA LYS A 19 -3.25 -6.76 -8.03
C LYS A 19 -2.50 -5.44 -8.26
N GLY A 20 -1.81 -5.33 -9.38
CA GLY A 20 -1.11 -4.11 -9.78
C GLY A 20 -2.07 -2.97 -10.15
N PRO A 21 -1.54 -1.81 -10.58
CA PRO A 21 -0.13 -1.57 -10.91
C PRO A 21 0.79 -1.53 -9.68
N PHE A 22 2.04 -2.00 -9.82
CA PHE A 22 3.03 -2.06 -8.73
C PHE A 22 3.88 -0.78 -8.60
N THR A 23 3.44 0.29 -9.26
CA THR A 23 4.03 1.64 -9.15
C THR A 23 3.59 2.36 -7.87
N GLU A 24 2.56 1.84 -7.20
CA GLU A 24 2.01 2.36 -5.95
C GLU A 24 1.94 1.25 -4.89
N VAL A 25 1.59 1.63 -3.66
CA VAL A 25 1.43 0.66 -2.58
C VAL A 25 0.19 -0.20 -2.84
N VAL A 26 0.38 -1.51 -2.97
CA VAL A 26 -0.71 -2.47 -3.13
C VAL A 26 -0.97 -3.16 -1.81
N THR A 27 -2.23 -3.15 -1.35
CA THR A 27 -2.61 -3.79 -0.08
C THR A 27 -3.48 -5.01 -0.33
N THR A 28 -3.09 -6.14 0.26
CA THR A 28 -3.89 -7.37 0.30
C THR A 28 -4.15 -7.75 1.74
N ASN A 29 -5.37 -8.19 2.04
CA ASN A 29 -5.76 -8.60 3.38
C ASN A 29 -5.62 -10.12 3.54
N LEU A 30 -5.04 -10.53 4.67
CA LEU A 30 -4.99 -11.91 5.15
C LEU A 30 -5.81 -11.99 6.43
N LYS A 31 -6.91 -12.71 6.41
CA LYS A 31 -7.71 -12.96 7.62
C LYS A 31 -7.20 -14.21 8.32
N LEU A 32 -7.03 -14.09 9.63
CA LEU A 32 -6.64 -15.15 10.54
C LEU A 32 -7.80 -15.37 11.51
N LYS A 33 -8.46 -16.52 11.42
CA LYS A 33 -9.55 -16.91 12.33
C LYS A 33 -9.06 -17.98 13.29
N ASN A 34 -9.38 -17.83 14.56
CA ASN A 34 -9.09 -18.82 15.59
C ASN A 34 -10.34 -19.66 15.88
N PRO A 35 -10.46 -20.88 15.34
CA PRO A 35 -11.58 -21.77 15.65
C PRO A 35 -11.44 -22.49 17.00
N SER A 36 -10.30 -22.36 17.69
CA SER A 36 -10.04 -23.07 18.94
C SER A 36 -10.57 -22.34 20.17
N ASP A 37 -10.72 -23.07 21.27
CA ASP A 37 -11.16 -22.55 22.57
C ASP A 37 -10.05 -21.85 23.37
N ARG A 38 -8.84 -21.75 22.81
CA ARG A 38 -7.66 -21.18 23.47
C ARG A 38 -7.17 -19.95 22.73
N LYS A 39 -6.49 -19.05 23.44
CA LYS A 39 -5.81 -17.92 22.80
C LYS A 39 -4.62 -18.42 21.98
N VAL A 40 -4.45 -17.87 20.78
CA VAL A 40 -3.37 -18.23 19.87
C VAL A 40 -2.55 -16.98 19.54
N CYS A 41 -1.25 -17.05 19.76
CA CYS A 41 -0.32 -16.01 19.33
C CYS A 41 0.09 -16.27 17.88
N PHE A 42 0.21 -15.21 17.08
CA PHE A 42 0.68 -15.31 15.71
C PHE A 42 1.83 -14.33 15.44
N LYS A 43 2.66 -14.70 14.46
CA LYS A 43 3.76 -13.89 13.94
C LYS A 43 3.87 -14.11 12.43
N VAL A 44 3.83 -13.03 11.68
CA VAL A 44 3.93 -13.03 10.23
C VAL A 44 5.37 -12.75 9.83
N LYS A 45 5.96 -13.68 9.08
CA LYS A 45 7.32 -13.61 8.55
C LYS A 45 7.28 -13.60 7.02
N THR A 46 8.23 -12.93 6.39
CA THR A 46 8.35 -12.90 4.93
C THR A 46 9.80 -13.09 4.50
N THR A 47 9.98 -13.61 3.29
CA THR A 47 11.28 -13.75 2.63
C THR A 47 11.79 -12.45 2.02
N ALA A 48 10.96 -11.40 1.95
CA ALA A 48 11.33 -10.10 1.37
C ALA A 48 10.90 -8.92 2.26
N PRO A 49 11.43 -8.79 3.50
CA PRO A 49 10.98 -7.79 4.47
C PRO A 49 11.14 -6.34 4.01
N ARG A 50 12.05 -6.06 3.05
CA ARG A 50 12.22 -4.73 2.47
C ARG A 50 11.09 -4.33 1.51
N ARG A 51 10.41 -5.31 0.90
CA ARG A 51 9.33 -5.06 -0.09
C ARG A 51 7.94 -5.04 0.53
N TYR A 52 7.79 -5.44 1.79
CA TYR A 52 6.48 -5.56 2.42
C TYR A 52 6.42 -4.86 3.77
N CYS A 53 5.33 -4.14 4.00
CA CYS A 53 4.91 -3.70 5.32
C CYS A 53 3.71 -4.55 5.75
N VAL A 54 3.74 -5.11 6.96
CA VAL A 54 2.66 -5.97 7.49
C VAL A 54 2.12 -5.35 8.76
N ARG A 55 0.80 -5.15 8.83
CA ARG A 55 0.13 -4.65 10.03
C ARG A 55 -1.19 -5.39 10.33
N PRO A 56 -1.37 -5.92 11.55
CA PRO A 56 -0.34 -6.21 12.54
C PRO A 56 0.62 -7.32 12.06
N ASN A 57 1.91 -7.23 12.40
CA ASN A 57 2.89 -8.28 12.07
C ASN A 57 2.90 -9.43 13.10
N SER A 58 2.40 -9.18 14.30
CA SER A 58 2.27 -10.14 15.39
C SER A 58 1.14 -9.70 16.30
N GLY A 59 0.60 -10.65 17.06
CA GLY A 59 -0.52 -10.39 17.95
C GLY A 59 -1.03 -11.67 18.59
N MET A 60 -2.07 -11.52 19.40
CA MET A 60 -2.79 -12.62 20.01
C MET A 60 -4.25 -12.57 19.57
N ILE A 61 -4.80 -13.74 19.23
CA ILE A 61 -6.18 -13.91 18.79
C ILE A 61 -6.92 -14.68 19.88
N GLU A 62 -7.99 -14.07 20.40
CA GLU A 62 -8.91 -14.71 21.35
C GLU A 62 -9.60 -15.93 20.74
N SER A 63 -10.20 -16.77 21.59
CA SER A 63 -11.03 -17.89 21.13
C SER A 63 -12.18 -17.38 20.24
N GLY A 64 -12.41 -18.03 19.10
CA GLY A 64 -13.46 -17.68 18.14
C GLY A 64 -13.24 -16.36 17.38
N ALA A 65 -12.22 -15.57 17.72
CA ALA A 65 -11.99 -14.26 17.12
C ALA A 65 -11.31 -14.35 15.75
N THR A 66 -11.45 -13.27 14.97
CA THR A 66 -10.78 -13.11 13.67
C THR A 66 -10.01 -11.81 13.65
N VAL A 67 -8.78 -11.86 13.13
CA VAL A 67 -7.91 -10.70 12.93
C VAL A 67 -7.61 -10.56 11.45
N THR A 68 -7.74 -9.34 10.92
CA THR A 68 -7.33 -9.01 9.55
C THR A 68 -5.92 -8.42 9.59
N VAL A 69 -5.00 -9.08 8.89
CA VAL A 69 -3.63 -8.61 8.65
C VAL A 69 -3.55 -7.96 7.29
N SER A 70 -3.23 -6.67 7.25
CA SER A 70 -2.97 -5.94 6.01
C SER A 70 -1.51 -6.10 5.60
N VAL A 71 -1.32 -6.70 4.42
CA VAL A 71 -0.02 -6.87 3.79
C VAL A 71 0.11 -5.85 2.67
N MET A 72 0.95 -4.85 2.89
CA MET A 72 1.20 -3.74 1.98
C MET A 72 2.51 -3.99 1.22
N LEU A 73 2.42 -4.25 -0.07
CA LEU A 73 3.54 -4.33 -0.99
C LEU A 73 4.00 -2.91 -1.34
N GLN A 74 5.28 -2.63 -1.13
CA GLN A 74 5.90 -1.36 -1.51
C GLN A 74 6.07 -1.26 -3.03
N PRO A 75 6.03 -0.05 -3.62
CA PRO A 75 6.25 0.15 -5.04
C PRO A 75 7.58 -0.43 -5.51
N PHE A 76 7.57 -1.07 -6.68
CA PHE A 76 8.78 -1.55 -7.33
C PHE A 76 8.58 -1.71 -8.84
N GLU A 77 9.69 -1.71 -9.58
CA GLU A 77 9.68 -2.04 -11.00
C GLU A 77 9.41 -3.54 -11.17
N TYR A 78 8.21 -3.88 -11.65
CA TYR A 78 7.82 -5.27 -11.87
C TYR A 78 8.34 -5.77 -13.22
N ASP A 79 9.22 -6.78 -13.19
CA ASP A 79 9.66 -7.51 -14.37
C ASP A 79 8.87 -8.84 -14.48
N PRO A 80 8.04 -9.03 -15.53
CA PRO A 80 7.34 -10.29 -15.77
C PRO A 80 8.25 -11.52 -15.92
N ASN A 81 9.52 -11.32 -16.30
CA ASN A 81 10.52 -12.38 -16.39
C ASN A 81 11.08 -12.76 -15.01
N GLU A 82 11.02 -11.84 -14.05
CA GLU A 82 11.36 -12.10 -12.66
C GLU A 82 10.22 -12.92 -12.04
N LYS A 83 10.40 -14.25 -12.00
CA LYS A 83 9.56 -15.14 -11.21
C LYS A 83 9.71 -14.77 -9.74
N SER A 84 8.92 -13.81 -9.27
CA SER A 84 9.00 -13.32 -7.91
C SER A 84 8.51 -14.41 -6.96
N LYS A 85 9.43 -15.04 -6.23
CA LYS A 85 9.18 -16.21 -5.35
C LYS A 85 8.92 -15.81 -3.90
N HIS A 86 8.32 -14.65 -3.66
CA HIS A 86 8.07 -14.24 -2.28
C HIS A 86 7.13 -15.21 -1.58
N LYS A 87 7.48 -15.51 -0.34
CA LYS A 87 6.72 -16.36 0.55
C LYS A 87 6.49 -15.63 1.86
N PHE A 88 5.27 -15.76 2.35
CA PHE A 88 4.88 -15.43 3.70
C PHE A 88 4.79 -16.70 4.53
N MET A 89 5.01 -16.55 5.83
CA MET A 89 4.84 -17.61 6.80
C MET A 89 4.11 -17.05 8.01
N VAL A 90 2.96 -17.62 8.32
CA VAL A 90 2.22 -17.35 9.56
C VAL A 90 2.62 -18.42 10.56
N GLN A 91 3.41 -18.00 11.54
CA GLN A 91 3.85 -18.84 12.65
C GLN A 91 2.93 -18.61 13.84
N THR A 92 2.50 -19.68 14.48
CA THR A 92 1.51 -19.66 15.56
C THR A 92 1.92 -20.57 16.71
N ILE A 93 1.42 -20.25 17.89
CA ILE A 93 1.61 -21.01 19.10
C ILE A 93 0.41 -20.79 20.02
N PHE A 94 0.00 -21.83 20.75
CA PHE A 94 -1.01 -21.67 21.79
C PHE A 94 -0.44 -20.81 22.93
N ALA A 95 -1.15 -19.76 23.31
CA ALA A 95 -0.79 -18.99 24.47
C ALA A 95 -1.02 -19.84 25.75
N PRO A 96 -0.09 -19.83 26.70
CA PRO A 96 -0.33 -20.30 28.05
C PRO A 96 -1.48 -19.52 28.70
N SER A 97 -2.31 -20.16 29.52
CA SER A 97 -3.44 -19.53 30.20
C SER A 97 -3.03 -18.40 31.16
N THR A 98 -1.79 -18.40 31.63
CA THR A 98 -1.20 -17.38 32.51
C THR A 98 -0.48 -16.26 31.76
N ALA A 99 -0.22 -16.43 30.47
CA ALA A 99 0.62 -15.51 29.73
C ALA A 99 -0.18 -14.28 29.27
N THR A 100 0.23 -13.11 29.76
CA THR A 100 -0.22 -11.81 29.24
C THR A 100 0.83 -11.17 28.32
N ASP A 101 2.08 -11.62 28.42
CA ASP A 101 3.20 -11.12 27.64
C ASP A 101 3.50 -12.05 26.45
N MET A 102 3.37 -11.52 25.23
CA MET A 102 3.70 -12.27 24.02
C MET A 102 5.19 -12.58 23.90
N ASP A 103 6.08 -11.72 24.39
CA ASP A 103 7.52 -11.92 24.25
C ASP A 103 8.00 -13.11 25.09
N ALA A 104 7.45 -13.29 26.29
CA ALA A 104 7.66 -14.50 27.10
C ALA A 104 7.21 -15.76 26.37
N VAL A 105 6.01 -15.76 25.76
CA VAL A 105 5.49 -16.93 25.02
C VAL A 105 6.45 -17.35 23.90
N TRP A 106 7.02 -16.39 23.16
CA TRP A 106 7.96 -16.72 22.08
C TRP A 106 9.34 -17.17 22.57
N LYS A 107 9.77 -16.75 23.77
CA LYS A 107 11.05 -17.17 24.37
C LYS A 107 10.99 -18.59 24.93
N ASP A 108 9.87 -18.94 25.55
CA ASP A 108 9.66 -20.25 26.17
C ASP A 108 9.16 -21.32 25.17
N ALA A 109 8.79 -20.89 23.96
CA ALA A 109 8.31 -21.75 22.88
C ALA A 109 9.36 -22.80 22.47
N LYS A 110 8.97 -24.07 22.50
CA LYS A 110 9.77 -25.15 21.91
C LYS A 110 9.49 -25.25 20.41
N PRO A 111 10.46 -25.68 19.58
CA PRO A 111 10.25 -25.85 18.14
C PRO A 111 9.08 -26.79 17.79
N ASP A 112 8.82 -27.77 18.65
CA ASP A 112 7.73 -28.75 18.45
C ASP A 112 6.34 -28.16 18.73
N ASP A 113 6.25 -27.07 19.51
CA ASP A 113 4.99 -26.38 19.83
C ASP A 113 4.60 -25.34 18.75
N LEU A 114 5.50 -25.08 17.80
CA LEU A 114 5.32 -24.09 16.74
C LEU A 114 4.58 -24.69 15.54
N MET A 115 3.50 -24.02 15.18
CA MET A 115 2.70 -24.31 13.99
C MET A 115 3.02 -23.27 12.92
N ASP A 116 3.27 -23.70 11.68
CA ASP A 116 3.61 -22.78 10.59
C ASP A 116 2.71 -23.03 9.38
N SER A 117 2.12 -21.97 8.83
CA SER A 117 1.47 -21.98 7.52
C SER A 117 2.23 -21.09 6.53
N LYS A 118 2.46 -21.58 5.30
CA LYS A 118 3.23 -20.88 4.28
C LYS A 118 2.32 -20.46 3.14
N LEU A 119 2.40 -19.19 2.76
CA LEU A 119 1.66 -18.62 1.65
C LEU A 119 2.61 -18.14 0.55
N ARG A 120 2.23 -18.32 -0.71
CA ARG A 120 2.95 -17.77 -1.86
C ARG A 120 2.40 -16.40 -2.21
N CYS A 121 3.25 -15.49 -2.66
CA CYS A 121 2.79 -14.24 -3.27
C CYS A 121 2.58 -14.45 -4.76
N VAL A 122 1.44 -13.98 -5.26
CA VAL A 122 1.11 -13.97 -6.68
C VAL A 122 0.90 -12.52 -7.08
N PHE A 123 1.60 -12.09 -8.12
CA PHE A 123 1.48 -10.75 -8.67
C PHE A 123 0.61 -10.82 -9.93
N GLU A 124 -0.52 -10.14 -9.91
CA GLU A 124 -1.46 -10.08 -11.03
C GLU A 124 -1.46 -8.64 -11.57
N LEU A 125 -1.15 -8.44 -12.85
CA LEU A 125 -1.36 -7.14 -13.48
C LEU A 125 -2.83 -7.04 -13.92
N PRO A 126 -3.52 -5.91 -13.66
CA PRO A 126 -4.87 -5.73 -14.15
C PRO A 126 -4.86 -5.79 -15.68
N SER A 127 -5.57 -6.77 -16.22
CA SER A 127 -5.89 -6.81 -17.65
C SER A 127 -7.05 -5.83 -17.89
N GLU A 128 -7.08 -5.13 -19.03
CA GLU A 128 -8.09 -4.08 -19.28
C GLU A 128 -9.56 -4.54 -19.17
N ASN A 129 -9.82 -5.84 -19.10
CA ASN A 129 -11.13 -6.46 -18.91
C ASN A 129 -11.68 -6.49 -17.46
N ASP A 130 -10.89 -6.18 -16.42
CA ASP A 130 -11.32 -6.40 -15.01
C ASP A 130 -12.07 -5.20 -14.37
N LYS A 131 -12.44 -4.18 -15.17
CA LYS A 131 -13.07 -2.93 -14.67
C LYS A 131 -14.59 -3.03 -14.40
N MET A 132 -15.22 -4.20 -14.50
CA MET A 132 -16.69 -4.31 -14.46
C MET A 132 -17.29 -4.72 -13.09
N ASN A 133 -16.52 -5.22 -12.12
CA ASN A 133 -17.11 -6.00 -11.02
C ASN A 133 -16.99 -5.46 -9.59
N ASP A 134 -16.61 -4.21 -9.35
CA ASP A 134 -16.50 -3.67 -7.97
C ASP A 134 -17.39 -2.45 -7.73
N VAL A 135 -18.71 -2.66 -7.83
CA VAL A 135 -19.72 -1.82 -7.16
C VAL A 135 -20.97 -2.69 -6.95
N ASP A 136 -21.07 -3.38 -5.81
CA ASP A 136 -22.28 -3.35 -4.97
C ASP A 136 -22.09 -4.24 -3.73
N ALA A 137 -21.70 -3.64 -2.61
CA ALA A 137 -21.86 -4.24 -1.29
C ALA A 137 -21.78 -3.15 -0.21
N THR A 138 -22.65 -2.13 -0.27
CA THR A 138 -22.90 -1.29 0.90
C THR A 138 -24.34 -0.78 0.95
N LYS A 139 -25.10 -1.40 1.87
CA LYS A 139 -26.11 -0.79 2.76
C LYS A 139 -27.60 -0.84 2.36
N ALA A 140 -28.24 -1.81 3.01
CA ALA A 140 -29.44 -1.71 3.87
C ALA A 140 -30.81 -1.34 3.26
N ALA A 141 -31.78 -2.18 3.64
CA ALA A 141 -33.23 -2.07 3.47
C ALA A 141 -33.84 -0.76 4.02
N PRO A 142 -35.10 -0.46 3.65
CA PRO A 142 -36.19 -0.76 4.59
C PRO A 142 -37.52 -1.30 3.97
N VAL A 143 -38.10 -2.31 4.66
CA VAL A 143 -39.48 -2.45 5.20
C VAL A 143 -40.75 -2.30 4.31
N LEU A 144 -41.48 -3.44 4.21
CA LEU A 144 -42.95 -3.73 4.18
C LEU A 144 -43.95 -2.78 3.46
N ASN A 145 -44.93 -3.20 2.64
CA ASN A 145 -46.09 -4.05 3.00
C ASN A 145 -47.05 -4.33 1.79
N SER A 146 -47.47 -5.60 1.65
CA SER A 146 -48.77 -6.19 1.18
C SER A 146 -49.73 -5.50 0.18
N LYS A 147 -50.07 -6.17 -0.95
CA LYS A 147 -51.27 -7.06 -1.19
C LYS A 147 -51.78 -7.09 -2.66
N ALA A 148 -51.87 -8.32 -3.20
CA ALA A 148 -52.92 -8.96 -4.03
C ALA A 148 -53.36 -8.44 -5.44
N ASP A 149 -53.18 -9.37 -6.40
CA ASP A 149 -54.11 -9.89 -7.45
C ASP A 149 -54.22 -9.22 -8.85
N GLY A 150 -54.27 -10.06 -9.90
CA GLY A 150 -54.75 -9.70 -11.24
C GLY A 150 -53.86 -9.98 -12.49
N THR A 151 -53.85 -11.23 -12.95
CA THR A 151 -53.84 -11.79 -14.33
C THR A 151 -53.33 -11.01 -15.57
N SER A 152 -52.57 -11.76 -16.41
CA SER A 152 -52.37 -11.73 -17.89
C SER A 152 -50.97 -11.32 -18.42
N GLY A 153 -50.30 -12.25 -19.13
CA GLY A 153 -49.11 -11.96 -19.95
C GLY A 153 -49.48 -11.39 -21.34
N PRO A 154 -48.59 -11.34 -22.36
CA PRO A 154 -47.15 -11.65 -22.40
C PRO A 154 -46.28 -10.55 -23.07
N ARG A 155 -44.94 -10.53 -22.86
CA ARG A 155 -43.88 -10.22 -23.87
C ARG A 155 -42.48 -10.05 -23.22
N PRO A 156 -41.39 -10.48 -23.88
CA PRO A 156 -40.03 -10.15 -23.49
C PRO A 156 -39.63 -8.85 -24.17
N SER A 157 -39.43 -7.78 -23.40
CA SER A 157 -38.82 -6.54 -23.88
C SER A 157 -37.47 -6.38 -23.21
N SER A 158 -36.42 -6.59 -24.02
CA SER A 158 -35.07 -6.08 -23.79
C SER A 158 -35.15 -4.61 -23.39
N ALA A 159 -34.67 -4.28 -22.19
CA ALA A 159 -34.48 -2.89 -21.78
C ALA A 159 -33.34 -2.28 -22.62
N SER A 160 -33.72 -1.68 -23.74
CA SER A 160 -32.90 -0.70 -24.45
C SER A 160 -32.63 0.46 -23.51
N MET A 161 -31.34 0.72 -23.22
CA MET A 161 -30.93 1.98 -22.59
C MET A 161 -31.49 3.16 -23.40
N ASP A 162 -31.91 4.21 -22.69
CA ASP A 162 -32.46 5.41 -23.31
C ASP A 162 -31.43 6.04 -24.26
N ASP A 163 -31.80 6.23 -25.52
CA ASP A 163 -30.92 6.69 -26.61
C ASP A 163 -30.28 8.06 -26.30
N SER A 164 -30.95 8.86 -25.46
CA SER A 164 -30.47 10.14 -24.94
C SER A 164 -29.30 9.97 -23.95
N GLU A 165 -29.39 8.99 -23.05
CA GLU A 165 -28.33 8.68 -22.09
C GLU A 165 -27.09 8.13 -22.79
N MET A 166 -27.26 7.26 -23.80
CA MET A 166 -26.14 6.72 -24.58
C MET A 166 -25.41 7.81 -25.38
N LYS A 167 -26.14 8.76 -25.95
CA LYS A 167 -25.55 9.94 -26.62
C LYS A 167 -24.79 10.84 -25.65
N LYS A 168 -25.34 11.06 -24.46
CA LYS A 168 -24.69 11.88 -23.41
C LYS A 168 -23.41 11.20 -22.91
N LEU A 169 -23.47 9.90 -22.65
CA LEU A 169 -22.32 9.08 -22.26
C LEU A 169 -21.24 9.06 -23.34
N MET A 170 -21.61 8.93 -24.62
CA MET A 170 -20.65 8.96 -25.73
C MET A 170 -19.97 10.34 -25.85
N ALA A 171 -20.72 11.43 -25.69
CA ALA A 171 -20.17 12.79 -25.72
C ALA A 171 -19.22 13.04 -24.54
N GLU A 172 -19.58 12.57 -23.35
CA GLU A 172 -18.74 12.68 -22.16
C GLU A 172 -17.47 11.82 -22.27
N CYS A 173 -17.59 10.60 -22.77
CA CYS A 173 -16.45 9.70 -23.00
C CYS A 173 -15.48 10.29 -24.02
N LYS A 174 -15.99 10.93 -25.07
CA LYS A 174 -15.16 11.65 -26.06
C LYS A 174 -14.45 12.86 -25.45
N ARG A 175 -15.12 13.62 -24.58
CA ARG A 175 -14.50 14.74 -23.85
C ARG A 175 -13.41 14.26 -22.90
N LEU A 176 -13.69 13.22 -22.11
CA LEU A 176 -12.74 12.63 -21.19
C LEU A 176 -11.51 12.06 -21.92
N GLN A 177 -11.69 11.42 -23.08
CA GLN A 177 -10.57 10.97 -23.91
C GLN A 177 -9.69 12.12 -24.40
N TYR A 178 -10.30 13.25 -24.77
CA TYR A 178 -9.56 14.46 -25.14
C TYR A 178 -8.78 15.02 -23.95
N ASP A 179 -9.40 15.13 -22.78
CA ASP A 179 -8.76 15.67 -21.58
C ASP A 179 -7.61 14.78 -21.09
N VAL A 180 -7.77 13.45 -21.14
CA VAL A 180 -6.70 12.49 -20.82
C VAL A 180 -5.53 12.63 -21.80
N GLY A 181 -5.82 12.78 -23.10
CA GLY A 181 -4.77 13.02 -24.10
C GLY A 181 -4.00 14.31 -23.82
N LYS A 182 -4.72 15.40 -23.54
CA LYS A 182 -4.13 16.70 -23.22
C LYS A 182 -3.27 16.64 -21.95
N LEU A 183 -3.78 16.05 -20.87
CA LEU A 183 -3.06 15.89 -19.61
C LEU A 183 -1.82 14.98 -19.77
N SER A 184 -1.91 13.95 -20.60
CA SER A 184 -0.77 13.08 -20.93
C SER A 184 0.32 13.85 -21.66
N ASP A 185 -0.05 14.71 -22.62
CA ASP A 185 0.88 15.57 -23.34
C ASP A 185 1.53 16.62 -22.43
N GLU A 186 0.76 17.25 -21.54
CA GLU A 186 1.29 18.19 -20.53
C GLU A 186 2.25 17.48 -19.56
N ASN A 187 1.92 16.27 -19.10
CA ASN A 187 2.82 15.47 -18.25
C ASN A 187 4.11 15.08 -18.98
N ARG A 188 4.04 14.78 -20.28
CA ARG A 188 5.22 14.51 -21.11
C ARG A 188 6.10 15.75 -21.23
N GLN A 189 5.51 16.91 -21.50
CA GLN A 189 6.24 18.18 -21.59
C GLN A 189 6.90 18.55 -20.25
N LEU A 190 6.19 18.45 -19.13
CA LEU A 190 6.75 18.74 -17.80
C LEU A 190 7.90 17.78 -17.44
N LYS A 191 7.80 16.50 -17.82
CA LYS A 191 8.90 15.54 -17.65
C LYS A 191 10.11 15.92 -18.50
N ASP A 192 9.91 16.33 -19.76
CA ASP A 192 11.00 16.76 -20.64
C ASP A 192 11.66 18.07 -20.16
N GLU A 193 10.88 19.03 -19.66
CA GLU A 193 11.40 20.25 -19.04
C GLU A 193 12.15 19.97 -17.74
N GLY A 194 11.63 19.07 -16.89
CA GLY A 194 12.33 18.62 -15.69
C GLY A 194 13.67 17.93 -16.01
N LEU A 195 13.70 17.13 -17.07
CA LEU A 195 14.93 16.52 -17.57
C LEU A 195 15.90 17.56 -18.13
N ARG A 196 15.44 18.58 -18.87
CA ARG A 196 16.29 19.69 -19.35
C ARG A 196 16.87 20.52 -18.22
N MET A 197 16.07 20.87 -17.21
CA MET A 197 16.55 21.58 -16.02
C MET A 197 17.59 20.76 -15.26
N ARG A 198 17.39 19.45 -15.10
CA ARG A 198 18.37 18.57 -14.44
C ARG A 198 19.64 18.38 -15.28
N LYS A 199 19.55 18.48 -16.62
CA LYS A 199 20.70 18.46 -17.53
C LYS A 199 21.46 19.79 -17.50
N SER A 200 20.78 20.94 -17.39
CA SER A 200 21.45 22.24 -17.24
C SER A 200 22.15 22.36 -15.89
N LEU A 201 21.53 21.85 -14.80
CA LEU A 201 22.15 21.84 -13.46
C LEU A 201 23.38 20.91 -13.37
N ARG A 202 23.48 19.88 -14.21
CA ARG A 202 24.64 19.00 -14.31
C ARG A 202 25.74 19.52 -15.24
N SER A 203 25.40 20.36 -16.22
CA SER A 203 26.38 20.96 -17.13
C SER A 203 27.20 22.08 -16.47
N ASP A 204 26.71 22.69 -15.38
CA ASP A 204 27.52 23.65 -14.60
C ASP A 204 28.56 22.98 -13.69
N ASP A 205 28.42 21.69 -13.35
CA ASP A 205 29.36 20.94 -12.50
C ASP A 205 30.45 20.19 -13.28
N MET A 206 30.36 20.10 -14.61
CA MET A 206 31.27 19.29 -15.44
C MET A 206 32.12 20.10 -16.44
N VAL A 207 32.48 21.35 -16.09
CA VAL A 207 33.56 22.13 -16.72
C VAL A 207 34.42 22.79 -15.62
N THR A 208 34.97 22.03 -14.68
CA THR A 208 36.17 22.49 -13.93
C THR A 208 37.03 21.30 -13.50
N GLY A 209 37.77 20.73 -14.45
CA GLY A 209 38.65 19.60 -14.16
C GLY A 209 39.75 19.46 -15.18
N SER A 210 40.65 20.47 -15.26
CA SER A 210 42.06 20.36 -15.66
C SER A 210 42.65 21.75 -15.93
N GLY A 211 43.85 22.03 -15.40
CA GLY A 211 44.73 23.09 -15.92
C GLY A 211 44.96 24.27 -14.97
N ALA A 212 46.22 24.44 -14.59
CA ALA A 212 46.76 25.51 -13.77
C ALA A 212 46.52 26.93 -14.35
N MET A 213 46.34 27.91 -13.46
CA MET A 213 47.08 29.20 -13.37
C MET A 213 46.20 30.34 -12.83
N MET A 214 46.88 31.28 -12.18
CA MET A 214 46.39 32.40 -11.37
C MET A 214 45.21 33.19 -11.98
N SER A 215 44.16 33.43 -11.19
CA SER A 215 43.41 34.69 -11.22
C SER A 215 42.60 34.85 -9.94
N LYS A 216 42.83 35.99 -9.29
CA LYS A 216 42.16 36.49 -8.10
C LYS A 216 40.90 37.22 -8.56
N GLN A 217 39.71 36.74 -8.20
CA GLN A 217 38.56 37.64 -8.12
C GLN A 217 37.51 37.15 -7.13
N HIS A 218 37.16 38.08 -6.25
CA HIS A 218 36.27 38.01 -5.12
C HIS A 218 34.84 38.26 -5.63
N SER A 219 33.90 37.34 -5.40
CA SER A 219 32.48 37.61 -5.53
C SER A 219 31.73 36.97 -4.36
N SER A 220 31.63 37.75 -3.28
CA SER A 220 30.84 37.47 -2.09
C SER A 220 29.34 37.51 -2.40
N SER A 221 28.66 36.37 -2.30
CA SER A 221 27.20 36.33 -2.17
C SER A 221 26.83 36.77 -0.74
N SER A 222 25.99 37.80 -0.64
CA SER A 222 25.71 38.62 0.55
C SER A 222 24.77 37.97 1.59
N LEU A 223 24.89 36.66 1.82
CA LEU A 223 24.06 35.92 2.79
C LEU A 223 24.69 35.66 4.19
N PRO A 224 26.00 35.85 4.47
CA PRO A 224 26.54 35.64 5.82
C PRO A 224 26.06 36.66 6.88
N SER A 225 25.84 37.92 6.50
CA SER A 225 25.63 38.99 7.48
C SER A 225 24.28 38.92 8.20
N LEU A 226 23.22 38.44 7.53
CA LEU A 226 21.89 38.34 8.12
C LEU A 226 21.83 37.23 9.18
N MET A 227 22.49 36.10 8.91
CA MET A 227 22.58 34.99 9.88
C MET A 227 23.33 35.39 11.16
N VAL A 228 24.38 36.20 11.04
CA VAL A 228 25.13 36.69 12.21
C VAL A 228 24.26 37.62 13.07
N VAL A 229 23.47 38.51 12.45
CA VAL A 229 22.57 39.41 13.19
C VAL A 229 21.46 38.61 13.89
N ILE A 230 20.86 37.64 13.20
CA ILE A 230 19.83 36.77 13.80
C ILE A 230 20.42 35.98 14.98
N ALA A 231 21.60 35.38 14.82
CA ALA A 231 22.27 34.64 15.88
C ALA A 231 22.60 35.53 17.10
N ALA A 232 23.05 36.77 16.88
CA ALA A 232 23.34 37.72 17.96
C ALA A 232 22.09 38.10 18.76
N ILE A 233 20.94 38.27 18.10
CA ILE A 233 19.66 38.57 18.76
C ILE A 233 19.22 37.40 19.65
N PHE A 234 19.31 36.16 19.15
CA PHE A 234 18.98 34.97 19.94
C PHE A 234 19.91 34.82 21.16
N ILE A 235 21.21 34.98 20.98
CA ILE A 235 22.18 34.88 22.09
C ILE A 235 21.92 35.97 23.14
N GLY A 236 21.65 37.21 22.72
CA GLY A 236 21.31 38.31 23.62
C GLY A 236 20.01 38.07 24.39
N PHE A 237 18.98 37.54 23.74
CA PHE A 237 17.71 37.21 24.40
C PHE A 237 17.87 36.09 25.44
N PHE A 238 18.63 35.05 25.11
CA PHE A 238 18.90 33.95 26.04
C PHE A 238 19.74 34.40 27.24
N LEU A 239 20.77 35.21 27.04
CA LEU A 239 21.60 35.73 28.14
C LEU A 239 20.84 36.75 29.00
N GLY A 240 20.01 37.61 28.41
CA GLY A 240 19.18 38.56 29.15
C GLY A 240 18.15 37.88 30.04
N LYS A 241 17.61 36.73 29.62
CA LYS A 241 16.62 35.96 30.38
C LYS A 241 17.23 35.13 31.53
N PHE A 242 18.56 35.00 31.58
CA PHE A 242 19.28 34.26 32.62
C PHE A 242 19.98 35.19 33.63
N VAL A 243 20.08 36.49 33.35
CA VAL A 243 20.75 37.49 34.21
C VAL A 243 19.75 38.40 34.96
N LEU A 244 18.45 38.30 34.67
CA LEU A 244 17.38 39.01 35.40
C LEU A 244 16.44 38.03 36.13
#